data_AF-A0A3R6WYZ6-F1
#
_entry.id   AF-A0A3R6WYZ6-F1
#
_cell.length_a   1.000
_cell.length_b   1.000
_cell.length_c   1.000
_cell.angle_alpha   90.00
_cell.angle_beta   90.00
_cell.angle_gamma   90.00
#
_symmetry.space_group_name_H-M   'P 1'
#
loop_
_entity.id
_entity.type
_entity.pdbx_description
1 polymer ?
#
loop_
_entity_poly.entity_id
_entity_poly.type
_entity_poly.pdbx_seq_one_letter_code
_entity_poly.pdbx_strand_id
1 'polypeptide(L)'
;MCSSPLQYLHGLRREDMEDIKQWQRRLDAVDGRTYWHEAAKPVHQGPHYVVLPATPPPEFDSNSDAHPSNVLHLQPLALHLAGTAVTGDILPSWWLPHLHDLTDQSFSLKYAWLLTQISHSYKNYSKMQVYRDKIFDESLEIVLLLRPTHLCTMTRIELLGESGIDAGGVLREWYSLLTVSLFAADRGLFVPANKAEQSYFINPAAASSANPNHLRHYHAIGRVLGRAIVDGQVLPFHLCAPLFKVLLGTPLAFEDVWHLDLNTYNSLVYIRDTDNVDDLALDFSVTVDTPSHDVVDLIPNGRHIPVTLDNRHEYIEKMVSYLLFDRIQPQVSALVRG
;
A
#
# COMPACT_ATOMS: atom_id res chain seq x y z
N MET A 1 40.51 -0.16 2.39
CA MET A 1 39.73 1.08 2.23
C MET A 1 39.07 1.03 0.86
N CYS A 2 37.87 0.44 0.80
CA CYS A 2 37.06 0.43 -0.42
C CYS A 2 35.74 1.09 -0.01
N SER A 3 35.70 2.41 -0.15
CA SER A 3 34.50 3.20 0.07
C SER A 3 33.59 2.94 -1.13
N SER A 4 32.48 2.23 -0.91
CA SER A 4 31.39 2.10 -1.88
C SER A 4 30.92 3.51 -2.28
N PRO A 5 30.67 3.79 -3.58
CA PRO A 5 30.12 5.06 -4.00
C PRO A 5 28.66 5.12 -3.55
N LEU A 6 28.42 5.66 -2.35
CA LEU A 6 27.15 6.23 -1.98
C LEU A 6 26.79 7.26 -3.05
N GLN A 7 25.81 6.91 -3.89
CA GLN A 7 25.33 7.71 -5.01
C GLN A 7 24.74 9.01 -4.49
N TYR A 8 25.55 10.07 -4.48
CA TYR A 8 25.06 11.44 -4.38
C TYR A 8 24.50 11.84 -5.73
N LEU A 9 23.19 12.13 -5.79
CA LEU A 9 22.57 12.83 -6.92
C LEU A 9 21.58 13.85 -6.36
N HIS A 10 21.83 15.14 -6.61
CA HIS A 10 21.08 16.30 -6.08
C HIS A 10 21.04 16.45 -4.55
N GLY A 11 22.10 16.03 -3.85
CA GLY A 11 22.31 16.38 -2.44
C GLY A 11 21.51 15.58 -1.41
N LEU A 12 20.77 14.55 -1.83
CA LEU A 12 20.08 13.63 -0.92
C LEU A 12 20.69 12.24 -1.01
N ARG A 13 21.12 11.73 0.13
CA ARG A 13 21.54 10.34 0.31
C ARG A 13 20.29 9.47 0.48
N ARG A 14 20.41 8.18 0.18
CA ARG A 14 19.40 7.16 0.52
C ARG A 14 18.95 7.25 1.98
N GLU A 15 19.89 7.48 2.89
CA GLU A 15 19.65 7.71 4.32
C GLU A 15 18.74 8.92 4.58
N ASP A 16 18.85 9.97 3.75
CA ASP A 16 18.06 11.18 3.90
C ASP A 16 16.60 10.96 3.47
N MET A 17 16.29 9.90 2.70
CA MET A 17 14.92 9.52 2.28
C MET A 17 14.31 8.45 3.20
N GLU A 18 15.11 7.50 3.71
CA GLU A 18 14.64 6.38 4.55
C GLU A 18 14.19 6.81 5.97
N ASP A 19 14.69 7.95 6.48
CA ASP A 19 14.42 8.42 7.86
C ASP A 19 13.37 9.55 7.96
N ILE A 20 12.75 10.00 6.85
CA ILE A 20 11.80 11.11 6.91
C ILE A 20 10.44 10.64 7.46
N LYS A 21 10.29 10.68 8.78
CA LYS A 21 8.98 10.66 9.45
C LYS A 21 8.30 12.02 9.29
N GLN A 22 7.93 12.39 8.07
CA GLN A 22 7.45 13.74 7.77
C GLN A 22 6.17 14.09 8.53
N TRP A 23 5.23 13.14 8.65
CA TRP A 23 3.92 13.38 9.24
C TRP A 23 3.69 12.50 10.47
N GLN A 24 3.22 13.12 11.55
CA GLN A 24 2.89 12.44 12.81
C GLN A 24 1.48 12.80 13.25
N ARG A 25 0.74 11.84 13.79
CA ARG A 25 -0.55 12.11 14.44
C ARG A 25 -0.30 12.74 15.81
N ARG A 26 -0.95 13.86 16.10
CA ARG A 26 -0.91 14.56 17.40
C ARG A 26 -2.33 14.83 17.90
N LEU A 27 -2.45 15.09 19.19
CA LEU A 27 -3.71 15.51 19.81
C LEU A 27 -3.65 17.00 20.12
N ASP A 28 -4.72 17.70 19.82
CA ASP A 28 -4.94 19.06 20.27
C ASP A 28 -5.24 19.03 21.78
N ALA A 29 -4.51 19.84 22.55
CA ALA A 29 -4.62 19.88 24.01
C ALA A 29 -5.93 20.52 24.50
N VAL A 30 -6.63 21.29 23.64
CA VAL A 30 -7.82 22.05 23.99
C VAL A 30 -9.10 21.24 23.75
N ASP A 31 -9.22 20.60 22.58
CA ASP A 31 -10.44 19.89 22.18
C ASP A 31 -10.26 18.37 22.04
N GLY A 32 -9.04 17.85 22.21
CA GLY A 32 -8.74 16.42 22.12
C GLY A 32 -8.83 15.86 20.71
N ARG A 33 -8.93 16.69 19.68
CA ARG A 33 -8.99 16.22 18.28
C ARG A 33 -7.63 15.81 17.79
N THR A 34 -7.61 14.81 16.92
CA THR A 34 -6.39 14.34 16.28
C THR A 34 -6.10 15.18 15.04
N TYR A 35 -4.85 15.57 14.85
CA TYR A 35 -4.40 16.30 13.68
C TYR A 35 -3.04 15.80 13.17
N TRP A 36 -2.76 16.04 11.89
CA TRP A 36 -1.47 15.77 11.27
C TRP A 36 -0.50 16.91 11.62
N HIS A 37 0.63 16.56 12.21
CA HIS A 37 1.73 17.48 12.52
C HIS A 37 2.91 17.16 11.61
N GLU A 38 3.42 18.19 10.93
CA GLU A 38 4.63 18.10 10.11
C GLU A 38 5.86 18.09 11.03
N ALA A 39 6.46 16.91 11.21
CA ALA A 39 7.58 16.69 12.12
C ALA A 39 8.95 16.95 11.47
N ALA A 40 9.02 16.98 10.13
CA ALA A 40 10.21 17.35 9.37
C ALA A 40 9.80 18.16 8.14
N LYS A 41 10.59 19.16 7.78
CA LYS A 41 10.36 19.90 6.52
C LYS A 41 10.61 18.96 5.34
N PRO A 42 9.70 18.90 4.36
CA PRO A 42 9.91 18.10 3.16
C PRO A 42 11.11 18.63 2.40
N VAL A 43 11.72 17.74 1.66
CA VAL A 43 12.81 18.14 0.76
C VAL A 43 12.25 18.99 -0.37
N HIS A 44 11.05 18.68 -0.84
CA HIS A 44 10.38 19.43 -1.89
C HIS A 44 9.04 20.00 -1.40
N GLN A 45 8.78 21.27 -1.71
CA GLN A 45 7.46 21.85 -1.46
C GLN A 45 6.48 21.31 -2.50
N GLY A 46 5.34 20.79 -2.04
CA GLY A 46 4.32 20.23 -2.89
C GLY A 46 3.13 19.72 -2.08
N PRO A 47 2.01 19.37 -2.74
CA PRO A 47 0.87 18.82 -2.05
C PRO A 47 1.18 17.45 -1.45
N HIS A 48 0.62 17.22 -0.27
CA HIS A 48 0.54 15.90 0.35
C HIS A 48 -0.85 15.34 0.15
N TYR A 49 -0.95 14.02 0.14
CA TYR A 49 -2.19 13.32 -0.13
C TYR A 49 -2.49 12.29 0.94
N VAL A 50 -3.77 11.98 1.14
CA VAL A 50 -4.21 10.83 1.92
C VAL A 50 -5.14 9.98 1.08
N VAL A 51 -5.11 8.67 1.33
CA VAL A 51 -6.03 7.73 0.70
C VAL A 51 -7.14 7.41 1.69
N LEU A 52 -8.36 7.79 1.36
CA LEU A 52 -9.56 7.56 2.17
C LEU A 52 -10.77 7.24 1.28
N PRO A 53 -11.85 6.66 1.82
CA PRO A 53 -13.10 6.49 1.07
C PRO A 53 -13.72 7.84 0.70
N ALA A 54 -14.52 7.87 -0.38
CA ALA A 54 -15.26 9.06 -0.77
C ALA A 54 -16.21 9.52 0.35
N THR A 55 -16.31 10.84 0.56
CA THR A 55 -17.28 11.45 1.49
C THR A 55 -18.19 12.45 0.73
N PRO A 56 -19.53 12.37 0.86
CA PRO A 56 -20.30 11.33 1.56
C PRO A 56 -20.23 9.97 0.81
N PRO A 57 -20.50 8.83 1.49
CA PRO A 57 -20.55 7.53 0.84
C PRO A 57 -21.59 7.56 -0.31
N PRO A 58 -21.34 6.88 -1.45
CA PRO A 58 -22.27 6.87 -2.57
C PRO A 58 -23.65 6.36 -2.11
N GLU A 59 -24.72 6.97 -2.63
CA GLU A 59 -26.09 6.58 -2.30
C GLU A 59 -26.29 5.06 -2.48
N PHE A 60 -26.92 4.43 -1.49
CA PHE A 60 -27.03 2.98 -1.38
C PHE A 60 -27.98 2.45 -2.47
N ASP A 61 -27.44 1.82 -3.51
CA ASP A 61 -28.25 1.07 -4.48
C ASP A 61 -28.45 -0.36 -3.97
N SER A 62 -29.68 -0.70 -3.56
CA SER A 62 -30.01 -1.95 -2.86
C SER A 62 -29.88 -3.22 -3.71
N ASN A 63 -29.51 -3.10 -4.99
CA ASN A 63 -29.40 -4.20 -5.96
C ASN A 63 -27.96 -4.59 -6.33
N SER A 64 -26.96 -4.04 -5.66
CA SER A 64 -25.53 -4.29 -5.91
C SER A 64 -24.88 -5.00 -4.73
N ASP A 65 -24.40 -6.24 -4.93
CA ASP A 65 -23.54 -6.96 -3.97
C ASP A 65 -22.16 -6.25 -3.75
N ALA A 66 -21.88 -5.20 -4.52
CA ALA A 66 -20.79 -4.27 -4.25
C ALA A 66 -21.32 -3.11 -3.41
N HIS A 67 -21.00 -3.09 -2.12
CA HIS A 67 -21.14 -1.88 -1.31
C HIS A 67 -20.23 -0.79 -1.89
N PRO A 68 -20.78 0.34 -2.37
CA PRO A 68 -19.97 1.42 -2.95
C PRO A 68 -19.21 2.24 -1.88
N SER A 69 -19.35 1.89 -0.58
CA SER A 69 -18.72 2.57 0.57
C SER A 69 -17.22 2.28 0.77
N ASN A 70 -16.61 1.38 0.00
CA ASN A 70 -15.23 0.90 0.25
C ASN A 70 -14.23 1.29 -0.84
N VAL A 71 -14.65 2.13 -1.79
CA VAL A 71 -13.80 2.58 -2.89
C VAL A 71 -12.89 3.69 -2.35
N LEU A 72 -11.58 3.48 -2.43
CA LEU A 72 -10.59 4.43 -1.93
C LEU A 72 -10.24 5.49 -2.97
N HIS A 73 -9.99 6.71 -2.53
CA HIS A 73 -9.62 7.85 -3.37
C HIS A 73 -8.41 8.56 -2.77
N LEU A 74 -7.52 9.02 -3.66
CA LEU A 74 -6.47 9.96 -3.30
C LEU A 74 -7.08 11.36 -3.19
N GLN A 75 -6.88 12.02 -2.06
CA GLN A 75 -7.36 13.39 -1.86
C GLN A 75 -6.30 14.24 -1.19
N PRO A 76 -6.32 15.57 -1.37
CA PRO A 76 -5.40 16.48 -0.70
C PRO A 76 -5.41 16.28 0.83
N LEU A 77 -4.24 16.33 1.44
CA LEU A 77 -4.08 16.23 2.88
C LEU A 77 -4.78 17.41 3.56
N ALA A 78 -5.70 17.09 4.48
CA ALA A 78 -6.22 18.05 5.43
C ALA A 78 -5.85 17.61 6.86
N LEU A 79 -5.42 18.57 7.69
CA LEU A 79 -4.84 18.26 9.00
C LEU A 79 -5.80 17.47 9.91
N HIS A 80 -7.10 17.76 9.85
CA HIS A 80 -8.14 17.10 10.66
C HIS A 80 -8.40 15.64 10.25
N LEU A 81 -7.89 15.17 9.11
CA LEU A 81 -8.07 13.79 8.65
C LEU A 81 -7.21 12.77 9.41
N ALA A 82 -6.31 13.23 10.28
CA ALA A 82 -5.41 12.36 11.04
C ALA A 82 -6.11 11.36 11.96
N GLY A 83 -7.34 11.68 12.40
CA GLY A 83 -8.20 10.80 13.18
C GLY A 83 -8.99 9.80 12.33
N THR A 84 -8.77 9.69 11.03
CA THR A 84 -9.53 8.80 10.13
C THR A 84 -8.65 7.63 9.69
N ALA A 85 -9.15 6.41 9.84
CA ALA A 85 -8.51 5.21 9.31
C ALA A 85 -8.70 5.10 7.79
N VAL A 86 -7.87 4.31 7.12
CA VAL A 86 -8.00 4.06 5.66
C VAL A 86 -9.36 3.47 5.27
N THR A 87 -10.05 2.82 6.21
CA THR A 87 -11.42 2.29 6.05
C THR A 87 -12.50 3.37 6.13
N GLY A 88 -12.15 4.61 6.48
CA GLY A 88 -13.09 5.72 6.73
C GLY A 88 -13.55 5.81 8.19
N ASP A 89 -13.20 4.84 9.03
CA ASP A 89 -13.59 4.84 10.45
C ASP A 89 -12.87 5.95 11.22
N ILE A 90 -13.60 6.62 12.11
CA ILE A 90 -13.00 7.60 13.03
C ILE A 90 -12.31 6.83 14.17
N LEU A 91 -11.01 7.06 14.31
CA LEU A 91 -10.21 6.52 15.40
C LEU A 91 -10.72 7.07 16.74
N PRO A 92 -10.98 6.21 17.74
CA PRO A 92 -11.45 6.68 19.04
C PRO A 92 -10.43 7.62 19.69
N SER A 93 -10.87 8.80 20.12
CA SER A 93 -9.99 9.84 20.69
C SER A 93 -9.24 9.38 21.94
N TRP A 94 -9.83 8.47 22.72
CA TRP A 94 -9.19 7.88 23.91
C TRP A 94 -8.01 6.95 23.57
N TRP A 95 -7.88 6.50 22.33
CA TRP A 95 -6.83 5.56 21.93
C TRP A 95 -5.48 6.26 21.72
N LEU A 96 -5.48 7.48 21.19
CA LEU A 96 -4.27 8.19 20.82
C LEU A 96 -3.30 8.51 21.97
N PRO A 97 -3.72 8.89 23.19
CA PRO A 97 -2.78 9.12 24.29
C PRO A 97 -1.95 7.88 24.61
N HIS A 98 -2.59 6.69 24.61
CA HIS A 98 -1.90 5.42 24.82
C HIS A 98 -0.94 5.07 23.68
N LEU A 99 -1.31 5.41 22.44
CA LEU A 99 -0.45 5.23 21.28
C LEU A 99 0.75 6.18 21.30
N HIS A 100 0.59 7.41 21.81
CA HIS A 100 1.67 8.39 21.89
C HIS A 100 2.84 7.85 22.72
N ASP A 101 2.59 7.35 23.93
CA ASP A 101 3.62 6.73 24.78
C ASP A 101 4.30 5.54 24.07
N LEU A 102 3.53 4.78 23.29
CA LEU A 102 4.03 3.66 22.50
C LEU A 102 4.89 4.11 21.30
N THR A 103 4.63 5.28 20.70
CA THR A 103 5.39 5.73 19.50
C THR A 103 6.88 5.88 19.77
N ASP A 104 7.26 6.24 21.00
CA ASP A 104 8.65 6.42 21.41
C ASP A 104 9.32 5.11 21.87
N GLN A 105 8.57 4.01 22.00
CA GLN A 105 9.11 2.71 22.40
C GLN A 105 9.84 2.00 21.25
N SER A 106 10.68 1.02 21.61
CA SER A 106 11.32 0.13 20.64
C SER A 106 10.29 -0.70 19.86
N PHE A 107 10.67 -1.16 18.67
CA PHE A 107 9.82 -2.04 17.87
C PHE A 107 9.36 -3.27 18.66
N SER A 108 10.25 -3.91 19.41
CA SER A 108 9.94 -5.09 20.21
C SER A 108 8.86 -4.82 21.27
N LEU A 109 8.87 -3.65 21.90
CA LEU A 109 7.85 -3.25 22.88
C LEU A 109 6.51 -2.94 22.20
N LYS A 110 6.53 -2.24 21.06
CA LYS A 110 5.33 -2.00 20.24
C LYS A 110 4.69 -3.32 19.79
N TYR A 111 5.51 -4.25 19.33
CA TYR A 111 5.09 -5.58 18.90
C TYR A 111 4.52 -6.40 20.06
N ALA A 112 5.20 -6.43 21.20
CA ALA A 112 4.70 -7.10 22.40
C ALA A 112 3.36 -6.51 22.87
N TRP A 113 3.23 -5.18 22.86
CA TRP A 113 1.97 -4.50 23.16
C TRP A 113 0.87 -4.92 22.19
N LEU A 114 1.13 -4.90 20.88
CA LEU A 114 0.17 -5.35 19.86
C LEU A 114 -0.30 -6.80 20.14
N LEU A 115 0.63 -7.71 20.41
CA LEU A 115 0.32 -9.10 20.74
C LEU A 115 -0.59 -9.23 21.97
N THR A 116 -0.42 -8.38 23.00
CA THR A 116 -1.30 -8.37 24.17
C THR A 116 -2.70 -7.83 23.87
N GLN A 117 -2.84 -6.89 22.94
CA GLN A 117 -4.17 -6.41 22.53
C GLN A 117 -4.93 -7.47 21.74
N ILE A 118 -4.25 -8.11 20.80
CA ILE A 118 -4.89 -9.09 19.90
C ILE A 118 -5.12 -10.45 20.57
N SER A 119 -4.34 -10.82 21.59
CA SER A 119 -4.47 -12.13 22.28
C SER A 119 -5.86 -12.38 22.87
N HIS A 120 -6.54 -11.32 23.32
CA HIS A 120 -7.90 -11.39 23.86
C HIS A 120 -8.96 -11.73 22.81
N SER A 121 -8.64 -11.56 21.53
CA SER A 121 -9.55 -11.80 20.41
C SER A 121 -9.54 -13.28 19.97
N TYR A 122 -8.56 -14.07 20.39
CA TYR A 122 -8.36 -15.43 19.91
C TYR A 122 -9.06 -16.47 20.77
N LYS A 123 -10.27 -16.82 20.38
CA LYS A 123 -10.92 -18.05 20.86
C LYS A 123 -11.09 -18.94 19.63
N ASN A 124 -10.41 -20.09 19.63
CA ASN A 124 -10.42 -21.13 18.58
C ASN A 124 -9.42 -20.94 17.43
N TYR A 125 -9.42 -21.93 16.54
CA TYR A 125 -8.62 -21.98 15.32
C TYR A 125 -9.51 -22.25 14.10
N SER A 126 -9.09 -21.76 12.94
CA SER A 126 -9.65 -22.11 11.64
C SER A 126 -8.75 -23.13 10.96
N LYS A 127 -9.28 -24.33 10.72
CA LYS A 127 -8.59 -25.38 9.98
C LYS A 127 -8.71 -25.12 8.46
N MET A 128 -7.59 -25.12 7.76
CA MET A 128 -7.54 -25.08 6.29
C MET A 128 -6.78 -26.31 5.79
N GLN A 129 -7.30 -26.92 4.73
CA GLN A 129 -6.73 -28.10 4.12
C GLN A 129 -6.44 -27.77 2.67
N VAL A 130 -5.18 -27.92 2.25
CA VAL A 130 -4.75 -27.56 0.90
C VAL A 130 -3.77 -28.59 0.36
N TYR A 131 -3.74 -28.78 -0.95
CA TYR A 131 -2.68 -29.52 -1.62
C TYR A 131 -1.49 -28.60 -1.93
N ARG A 132 -0.26 -29.11 -1.81
CA ARG A 132 0.96 -28.33 -2.06
C ARG A 132 1.03 -27.78 -3.48
N ASP A 133 0.65 -28.58 -4.47
CA ASP A 133 0.64 -28.20 -5.89
C ASP A 133 -0.46 -27.20 -6.25
N LYS A 134 -1.45 -27.01 -5.37
CA LYS A 134 -2.57 -26.07 -5.54
C LYS A 134 -2.60 -24.97 -4.46
N ILE A 135 -1.46 -24.75 -3.80
CA ILE A 135 -1.38 -23.89 -2.63
C ILE A 135 -1.84 -22.46 -2.91
N PHE A 136 -1.64 -21.93 -4.12
CA PHE A 136 -2.13 -20.61 -4.48
C PHE A 136 -3.66 -20.59 -4.58
N ASP A 137 -4.23 -21.38 -5.50
CA ASP A 137 -5.65 -21.31 -5.83
C ASP A 137 -6.53 -21.73 -4.65
N GLU A 138 -6.20 -22.84 -3.98
CA GLU A 138 -6.99 -23.35 -2.85
C GLU A 138 -6.91 -22.43 -1.63
N SER A 139 -5.73 -21.87 -1.33
CA SER A 139 -5.59 -20.97 -0.19
C SER A 139 -6.40 -19.69 -0.36
N LEU A 140 -6.32 -19.05 -1.54
CA LEU A 140 -7.05 -17.82 -1.80
C LEU A 140 -8.56 -18.04 -1.78
N GLU A 141 -9.05 -19.17 -2.31
CA GLU A 141 -10.47 -19.50 -2.23
C GLU A 141 -10.93 -19.81 -0.80
N ILE A 142 -10.16 -20.59 -0.02
CA ILE A 142 -10.51 -20.92 1.36
C ILE A 142 -10.60 -19.65 2.21
N VAL A 143 -9.62 -18.75 2.15
CA VAL A 143 -9.63 -17.53 2.98
C VAL A 143 -10.79 -16.59 2.61
N LEU A 144 -11.24 -16.58 1.36
CA LEU A 144 -12.41 -15.84 0.91
C LEU A 144 -13.71 -16.42 1.47
N LEU A 145 -13.80 -17.75 1.60
CA LEU A 145 -14.96 -18.46 2.14
C LEU A 145 -15.06 -18.39 3.67
N LEU A 146 -13.99 -17.99 4.37
CA LEU A 146 -14.05 -17.79 5.81
C LEU A 146 -15.04 -16.70 6.18
N ARG A 147 -15.87 -17.00 7.19
CA ARG A 147 -16.75 -16.02 7.80
C ARG A 147 -15.92 -14.95 8.54
N PRO A 148 -16.40 -13.70 8.65
CA PRO A 148 -15.69 -12.66 9.40
C PRO A 148 -15.27 -13.07 10.81
N THR A 149 -16.12 -13.83 11.51
CA THR A 149 -15.85 -14.36 12.86
C THR A 149 -14.65 -15.32 12.93
N HIS A 150 -14.24 -15.90 11.79
CA HIS A 150 -13.11 -16.83 11.69
C HIS A 150 -11.83 -16.16 11.17
N LEU A 151 -11.92 -14.94 10.62
CA LEU A 151 -10.75 -14.21 10.11
C LEU A 151 -9.77 -13.87 11.24
N CYS A 152 -10.27 -13.53 12.42
CA CYS A 152 -9.48 -13.22 13.61
C CYS A 152 -9.23 -14.45 14.51
N THR A 153 -9.15 -15.67 13.94
CA THR A 153 -8.81 -16.90 14.69
C THR A 153 -7.50 -17.49 14.18
N MET A 154 -6.78 -18.18 15.06
CA MET A 154 -5.51 -18.83 14.72
C MET A 154 -5.66 -19.80 13.55
N THR A 155 -4.71 -19.85 12.63
CA THR A 155 -4.73 -20.75 11.48
C THR A 155 -4.14 -22.11 11.83
N ARG A 156 -4.82 -23.18 11.42
CA ARG A 156 -4.27 -24.54 11.43
C ARG A 156 -4.26 -25.08 10.00
N ILE A 157 -3.08 -25.32 9.44
CA ILE A 157 -2.93 -25.88 8.10
C ILE A 157 -2.74 -27.40 8.16
N GLU A 158 -3.34 -28.10 7.21
CA GLU A 158 -3.05 -29.49 6.88
C GLU A 158 -2.75 -29.59 5.38
N LEU A 159 -1.55 -30.07 5.04
CA LEU A 159 -1.19 -30.36 3.66
C LEU A 159 -1.72 -31.74 3.28
N LEU A 160 -2.70 -31.78 2.37
CA LEU A 160 -3.35 -33.01 1.94
C LEU A 160 -2.40 -33.85 1.06
N GLY A 161 -2.45 -35.17 1.22
CA GLY A 161 -1.62 -36.11 0.45
C GLY A 161 -0.19 -36.27 0.95
N GLU A 162 0.20 -35.58 2.04
CA GLU A 162 1.51 -35.70 2.67
C GLU A 162 1.42 -36.48 3.98
N SER A 163 2.36 -37.41 4.22
CA SER A 163 2.49 -38.09 5.50
C SER A 163 2.97 -37.08 6.55
N GLY A 164 2.10 -36.72 7.49
CA GLY A 164 2.33 -35.65 8.47
C GLY A 164 3.51 -35.93 9.41
N ILE A 165 4.68 -35.38 9.06
CA ILE A 165 5.92 -35.61 9.84
C ILE A 165 6.29 -34.43 10.74
N ASP A 166 5.74 -33.23 10.59
CA ASP A 166 6.09 -32.13 11.52
C ASP A 166 4.94 -31.18 11.83
N ALA A 167 4.31 -31.35 12.99
CA ALA A 167 3.18 -30.54 13.45
C ALA A 167 3.59 -29.07 13.78
N GLY A 168 4.88 -28.76 13.90
CA GLY A 168 5.35 -27.42 14.28
C GLY A 168 5.63 -26.47 13.11
N GLY A 169 5.92 -27.01 11.92
CA GLY A 169 6.43 -26.24 10.77
C GLY A 169 5.43 -25.92 9.67
N VAL A 170 4.34 -26.68 9.57
CA VAL A 170 3.43 -26.65 8.39
C VAL A 170 2.79 -25.28 8.17
N LEU A 171 2.43 -24.56 9.23
CA LEU A 171 1.87 -23.21 9.10
C LEU A 171 2.88 -22.24 8.46
N ARG A 172 4.13 -22.25 8.95
CA ARG A 172 5.21 -21.40 8.42
C ARG A 172 5.53 -21.77 6.99
N GLU A 173 5.59 -23.06 6.69
CA GLU A 173 5.80 -23.56 5.33
C GLU A 173 4.68 -23.09 4.40
N TRP A 174 3.42 -23.20 4.81
CA TRP A 174 2.27 -22.74 4.02
C TRP A 174 2.36 -21.25 3.69
N TYR A 175 2.62 -20.38 4.68
CA TYR A 175 2.81 -18.95 4.43
C TYR A 175 3.99 -18.68 3.50
N SER A 176 5.09 -19.42 3.65
CA SER A 176 6.28 -19.27 2.81
C SER A 176 5.99 -19.62 1.35
N LEU A 177 5.38 -20.78 1.11
CA LEU A 177 5.02 -21.25 -0.23
C LEU A 177 3.96 -20.37 -0.89
N LEU A 178 2.91 -19.99 -0.15
CA LEU A 178 1.88 -19.08 -0.64
C LEU A 178 2.49 -17.74 -1.03
N THR A 179 3.33 -17.16 -0.17
CA THR A 179 4.02 -15.89 -0.45
C THR A 179 4.86 -15.99 -1.72
N VAL A 180 5.68 -17.02 -1.86
CA VAL A 180 6.49 -17.23 -3.09
C VAL A 180 5.60 -17.26 -4.33
N SER A 181 4.43 -17.90 -4.25
CA SER A 181 3.50 -17.93 -5.37
C SER A 181 2.82 -16.58 -5.63
N LEU A 182 2.43 -15.83 -4.58
CA LEU A 182 1.80 -14.51 -4.72
C LEU A 182 2.66 -13.50 -5.48
N PHE A 183 3.98 -13.53 -5.27
CA PHE A 183 4.95 -12.63 -5.88
C PHE A 183 5.60 -13.18 -7.16
N ALA A 184 5.17 -14.36 -7.64
CA ALA A 184 5.66 -14.90 -8.89
C ALA A 184 5.17 -14.07 -10.09
N ALA A 185 6.08 -13.79 -11.03
CA ALA A 185 5.82 -12.88 -12.15
C ALA A 185 4.65 -13.35 -13.04
N ASP A 186 4.47 -14.66 -13.18
CA ASP A 186 3.39 -15.28 -13.95
C ASP A 186 1.99 -15.08 -13.33
N ARG A 187 1.90 -14.76 -12.03
CA ARG A 187 0.62 -14.40 -11.40
C ARG A 187 0.15 -12.99 -11.74
N GLY A 188 1.07 -12.10 -12.12
CA GLY A 188 0.77 -10.73 -12.50
C GLY A 188 0.19 -9.86 -11.38
N LEU A 189 0.37 -10.22 -10.10
CA LEU A 189 -0.19 -9.49 -8.95
C LEU A 189 0.76 -8.43 -8.40
N PHE A 190 2.05 -8.70 -8.34
CA PHE A 190 3.03 -7.77 -7.82
C PHE A 190 4.17 -7.60 -8.81
N VAL A 191 4.75 -6.41 -8.81
CA VAL A 191 5.94 -6.08 -9.61
C VAL A 191 7.03 -5.57 -8.67
N PRO A 192 8.31 -5.82 -8.98
CA PRO A 192 9.40 -5.17 -8.27
C PRO A 192 9.27 -3.65 -8.48
N ALA A 193 9.34 -2.89 -7.40
CA ALA A 193 9.35 -1.43 -7.43
C ALA A 193 10.79 -0.94 -7.64
N ASN A 194 11.51 -0.73 -6.55
CA ASN A 194 12.91 -0.36 -6.57
C ASN A 194 13.82 -1.60 -6.40
N LYS A 195 14.62 -1.91 -7.43
CA LYS A 195 15.58 -3.05 -7.42
C LYS A 195 16.58 -2.96 -6.27
N ALA A 196 16.96 -1.76 -5.83
CA ALA A 196 17.90 -1.56 -4.72
C ALA A 196 17.27 -1.85 -3.34
N GLU A 197 15.94 -1.79 -3.24
CA GLU A 197 15.18 -2.07 -2.02
C GLU A 197 14.66 -3.50 -1.94
N GLN A 198 14.71 -4.25 -3.05
CA GLN A 198 14.08 -5.58 -3.16
C GLN A 198 12.62 -5.57 -2.67
N SER A 199 11.92 -4.47 -2.96
CA SER A 199 10.55 -4.21 -2.54
C SER A 199 9.56 -4.41 -3.69
N TYR A 200 8.33 -4.75 -3.34
CA TYR A 200 7.25 -5.02 -4.29
C TYR A 200 6.15 -3.99 -4.19
N PHE A 201 5.55 -3.68 -5.34
CA PHE A 201 4.35 -2.87 -5.47
C PHE A 201 3.25 -3.67 -6.17
N ILE A 202 2.00 -3.22 -6.02
CA ILE A 202 0.88 -3.76 -6.78
C ILE A 202 1.15 -3.55 -8.26
N ASN A 203 0.91 -4.59 -9.07
CA ASN A 203 1.01 -4.49 -10.52
C ASN A 203 -0.10 -3.57 -11.08
N PRO A 204 0.22 -2.39 -11.66
CA PRO A 204 -0.78 -1.54 -12.31
C PRO A 204 -1.48 -2.25 -13.47
N ALA A 205 -0.76 -3.11 -14.18
CA ALA A 205 -1.27 -3.88 -15.30
C ALA A 205 -2.00 -5.17 -14.87
N ALA A 206 -2.33 -5.36 -13.58
CA ALA A 206 -2.99 -6.57 -13.10
C ALA A 206 -4.34 -6.82 -13.81
N ALA A 207 -5.09 -5.76 -14.16
CA ALA A 207 -6.37 -5.89 -14.86
C ALA A 207 -6.22 -6.34 -16.33
N SER A 208 -5.16 -5.88 -17.00
CA SER A 208 -4.81 -6.26 -18.38
C SER A 208 -3.99 -7.55 -18.46
N SER A 209 -3.43 -8.00 -17.33
CA SER A 209 -2.77 -9.30 -17.24
C SER A 209 -3.78 -10.43 -17.42
N ALA A 210 -3.33 -11.66 -17.69
CA ALA A 210 -4.17 -12.85 -17.87
C ALA A 210 -4.97 -13.28 -16.61
N ASN A 211 -5.20 -12.37 -15.66
CA ASN A 211 -5.81 -12.60 -14.36
C ASN A 211 -7.15 -11.83 -14.21
N PRO A 212 -8.24 -12.31 -14.82
CA PRO A 212 -9.55 -11.66 -14.74
C PRO A 212 -10.10 -11.58 -13.31
N ASN A 213 -9.57 -12.38 -12.39
CA ASN A 213 -9.95 -12.42 -10.98
C ASN A 213 -9.01 -11.62 -10.07
N HIS A 214 -8.16 -10.73 -10.61
CA HIS A 214 -7.12 -10.04 -9.83
C HIS A 214 -7.68 -9.32 -8.59
N LEU A 215 -8.84 -8.66 -8.66
CA LEU A 215 -9.46 -8.01 -7.50
C LEU A 215 -9.83 -9.00 -6.40
N ARG A 216 -10.36 -10.17 -6.77
CA ARG A 216 -10.69 -11.25 -5.83
C ARG A 216 -9.40 -11.78 -5.17
N HIS A 217 -8.31 -11.88 -5.93
CA HIS A 217 -7.00 -12.23 -5.38
C HIS A 217 -6.48 -11.18 -4.40
N TYR A 218 -6.52 -9.87 -4.70
CA TYR A 218 -6.09 -8.84 -3.75
C TYR A 218 -6.92 -8.84 -2.47
N HIS A 219 -8.24 -9.05 -2.57
CA HIS A 219 -9.10 -9.22 -1.39
C HIS A 219 -8.71 -10.45 -0.56
N ALA A 220 -8.38 -11.57 -1.20
CA ALA A 220 -7.85 -12.74 -0.50
C ALA A 220 -6.48 -12.47 0.14
N ILE A 221 -5.60 -11.75 -0.55
CA ILE A 221 -4.28 -11.36 -0.04
C ILE A 221 -4.43 -10.48 1.20
N GLY A 222 -5.35 -9.51 1.22
CA GLY A 222 -5.62 -8.67 2.40
C GLY A 222 -5.91 -9.52 3.63
N ARG A 223 -6.82 -10.50 3.49
CA ARG A 223 -7.13 -11.49 4.52
C ARG A 223 -5.90 -12.31 4.93
N VAL A 224 -5.08 -12.76 3.99
CA VAL A 224 -3.85 -13.51 4.29
C VAL A 224 -2.87 -12.65 5.10
N LEU A 225 -2.70 -11.36 4.76
CA LEU A 225 -1.84 -10.45 5.51
C LEU A 225 -2.37 -10.21 6.93
N GLY A 226 -3.67 -9.96 7.08
CA GLY A 226 -4.31 -9.83 8.39
C GLY A 226 -4.16 -11.10 9.24
N ARG A 227 -4.34 -12.28 8.63
CA ARG A 227 -4.12 -13.57 9.30
C ARG A 227 -2.64 -13.80 9.67
N ALA A 228 -1.69 -13.36 8.84
CA ALA A 228 -0.27 -13.49 9.18
C ALA A 228 0.08 -12.70 10.43
N ILE A 229 -0.52 -11.52 10.62
CA ILE A 229 -0.40 -10.73 11.87
C ILE A 229 -1.01 -11.50 13.05
N VAL A 230 -2.20 -12.07 12.86
CA VAL A 230 -2.88 -12.89 13.89
C VAL A 230 -2.03 -14.08 14.31
N ASP A 231 -1.49 -14.82 13.34
CA ASP A 231 -0.70 -16.02 13.53
C ASP A 231 0.76 -15.75 13.93
N GLY A 232 1.17 -14.48 14.01
CA GLY A 232 2.54 -14.05 14.32
C GLY A 232 3.56 -14.54 13.31
N GLN A 233 3.20 -14.61 12.03
CA GLN A 233 4.05 -15.11 10.95
C GLN A 233 4.75 -13.98 10.21
N VAL A 234 6.05 -14.16 10.01
CA VAL A 234 6.87 -13.27 9.18
C VAL A 234 6.85 -13.80 7.75
N LEU A 235 6.44 -12.96 6.81
CA LEU A 235 6.36 -13.32 5.40
C LEU A 235 7.65 -12.91 4.68
N PRO A 236 8.19 -13.74 3.77
CA PRO A 236 9.48 -13.49 3.12
C PRO A 236 9.38 -12.48 1.95
N PHE A 237 8.87 -11.27 2.20
CA PHE A 237 8.81 -10.18 1.22
C PHE A 237 8.80 -8.80 1.88
N HIS A 238 9.00 -7.76 1.08
CA HIS A 238 8.87 -6.37 1.49
C HIS A 238 7.93 -5.64 0.54
N LEU A 239 6.91 -4.93 1.05
CA LEU A 239 6.21 -3.94 0.24
C LEU A 239 7.05 -2.66 0.18
N CYS A 240 6.95 -1.92 -0.91
CA CYS A 240 7.56 -0.60 -0.96
C CYS A 240 6.86 0.37 0.01
N ALA A 241 7.60 1.37 0.47
CA ALA A 241 7.12 2.34 1.47
C ALA A 241 5.79 3.02 1.08
N PRO A 242 5.55 3.45 -0.18
CA PRO A 242 4.30 4.11 -0.56
C PRO A 242 3.08 3.22 -0.33
N LEU A 243 3.17 1.91 -0.62
CA LEU A 243 2.07 0.98 -0.39
C LEU A 243 1.79 0.80 1.10
N PHE A 244 2.83 0.70 1.94
CA PHE A 244 2.64 0.68 3.39
C PHE A 244 1.97 1.96 3.90
N LYS A 245 2.36 3.13 3.37
CA LYS A 245 1.74 4.41 3.75
C LYS A 245 0.25 4.43 3.43
N VAL A 246 -0.13 3.93 2.26
CA VAL A 246 -1.55 3.75 1.89
C VAL A 246 -2.28 2.83 2.87
N LEU A 247 -1.72 1.65 3.18
CA LEU A 247 -2.33 0.70 4.13
C LEU A 247 -2.49 1.28 5.55
N LEU A 248 -1.57 2.14 5.98
CA LEU A 248 -1.59 2.80 7.30
C LEU A 248 -2.41 4.10 7.32
N GLY A 249 -2.93 4.54 6.17
CA GLY A 249 -3.58 5.84 6.00
C GLY A 249 -2.67 7.01 6.38
N THR A 250 -1.36 6.92 6.10
CA THR A 250 -0.40 8.01 6.33
C THR A 250 -0.21 8.85 5.06
N PRO A 251 0.17 10.13 5.19
CA PRO A 251 0.19 11.02 4.03
C PRO A 251 1.28 10.66 3.02
N LEU A 252 0.91 10.59 1.74
CA LEU A 252 1.79 10.45 0.60
C LEU A 252 2.34 11.82 0.14
N ALA A 253 3.52 11.80 -0.47
CA ALA A 253 4.26 12.97 -0.93
C ALA A 253 4.94 12.69 -2.29
N PHE A 254 5.43 13.74 -2.93
CA PHE A 254 6.21 13.64 -4.17
C PHE A 254 7.43 12.70 -4.03
N GLU A 255 8.11 12.76 -2.89
CA GLU A 255 9.29 11.96 -2.56
C GLU A 255 9.02 10.45 -2.58
N ASP A 256 7.78 10.03 -2.35
CA ASP A 256 7.42 8.61 -2.36
C ASP A 256 7.61 7.95 -3.73
N VAL A 257 7.63 8.73 -4.81
CA VAL A 257 7.91 8.21 -6.17
C VAL A 257 9.30 7.59 -6.25
N TRP A 258 10.26 8.06 -5.45
CA TRP A 258 11.62 7.51 -5.38
C TRP A 258 11.65 6.02 -5.00
N HIS A 259 10.74 5.60 -4.11
CA HIS A 259 10.61 4.20 -3.70
C HIS A 259 9.94 3.32 -4.77
N LEU A 260 9.29 3.93 -5.77
CA LEU A 260 8.72 3.21 -6.90
C LEU A 260 9.74 3.08 -8.04
N ASP A 261 10.30 4.21 -8.49
CA ASP A 261 11.28 4.24 -9.57
C ASP A 261 12.14 5.51 -9.50
N LEU A 262 13.44 5.32 -9.31
CA LEU A 262 14.41 6.42 -9.17
C LEU A 262 14.51 7.29 -10.42
N ASN A 263 14.43 6.69 -11.61
CA ASN A 263 14.58 7.45 -12.86
C ASN A 263 13.39 8.37 -13.06
N THR A 264 12.19 7.87 -12.80
CA THR A 264 10.93 8.61 -12.87
C THR A 264 10.93 9.77 -11.88
N TYR A 265 11.36 9.53 -10.64
CA TYR A 265 11.54 10.60 -9.65
C TYR A 265 12.50 11.69 -10.15
N ASN A 266 13.67 11.32 -10.68
CA ASN A 266 14.65 12.29 -11.20
C ASN A 266 14.10 13.07 -12.40
N SER A 267 13.36 12.42 -13.31
CA SER A 267 12.70 13.09 -14.43
C SER A 267 11.69 14.13 -13.95
N LEU A 268 10.91 13.83 -12.91
CA LEU A 268 9.96 14.77 -12.34
C LEU A 268 10.62 15.94 -11.61
N VAL A 269 11.73 15.69 -10.90
CA VAL A 269 12.56 16.76 -10.31
C VAL A 269 13.09 17.68 -11.41
N TYR A 270 13.58 17.11 -12.52
CA TYR A 270 14.05 17.89 -13.65
C TYR A 270 12.94 18.76 -14.27
N ILE A 271 11.74 18.19 -14.50
CA ILE A 271 10.59 18.93 -15.04
C ILE A 271 10.20 20.09 -14.13
N ARG A 272 10.30 19.90 -12.81
CA ARG A 272 10.01 20.95 -11.82
C ARG A 272 10.99 22.11 -11.89
N ASP A 273 12.28 21.81 -12.03
CA ASP A 273 13.36 22.78 -11.85
C ASP A 273 13.88 23.38 -13.17
N THR A 274 13.54 22.80 -14.33
CA THR A 274 13.99 23.30 -15.64
C THR A 274 13.36 24.66 -15.98
N ASP A 275 14.13 25.52 -16.65
CA ASP A 275 13.64 26.80 -17.19
C ASP A 275 13.02 26.65 -18.60
N ASN A 276 13.15 25.47 -19.21
CA ASN A 276 12.55 25.15 -20.51
C ASN A 276 11.94 23.75 -20.49
N VAL A 277 10.62 23.66 -20.40
CA VAL A 277 9.87 22.40 -20.43
C VAL A 277 9.35 22.06 -21.83
N ASP A 278 9.25 23.06 -22.71
CA ASP A 278 8.68 22.91 -24.05
C ASP A 278 9.55 21.96 -24.91
N ASP A 279 10.87 21.97 -24.70
CA ASP A 279 11.83 21.07 -25.36
C ASP A 279 11.59 19.58 -25.04
N LEU A 280 10.90 19.27 -23.94
CA LEU A 280 10.59 17.89 -23.54
C LEU A 280 9.42 17.30 -24.32
N ALA A 281 8.63 18.14 -25.01
CA ALA A 281 7.47 17.75 -25.81
C ALA A 281 6.50 16.81 -25.05
N LEU A 282 6.28 17.10 -23.77
CA LEU A 282 5.38 16.35 -22.91
C LEU A 282 3.93 16.81 -23.12
N ASP A 283 3.00 15.89 -22.88
CA ASP A 283 1.57 16.16 -22.75
C ASP A 283 1.04 15.52 -21.45
N PHE A 284 -0.22 15.76 -21.11
CA PHE A 284 -0.82 15.19 -19.90
C PHE A 284 -1.31 13.75 -20.14
N SER A 285 -0.45 12.87 -20.65
CA SER A 285 -0.73 11.45 -20.81
C SER A 285 0.44 10.56 -20.41
N VAL A 286 0.15 9.28 -20.18
CA VAL A 286 1.15 8.24 -19.87
C VAL A 286 0.91 7.04 -20.76
N THR A 287 1.99 6.52 -21.34
CA THR A 287 1.98 5.20 -21.98
C THR A 287 2.15 4.13 -20.92
N VAL A 288 1.19 3.21 -20.83
CA VAL A 288 1.24 2.06 -19.92
C VAL A 288 2.04 0.95 -20.57
N ASP A 289 2.92 0.33 -19.80
CA ASP A 289 3.71 -0.84 -20.24
C ASP A 289 2.82 -2.10 -20.28
N THR A 290 1.92 -2.11 -21.26
CA THR A 290 1.05 -3.22 -21.64
C THR A 290 1.47 -3.71 -23.02
N PRO A 291 1.13 -4.95 -23.43
CA PRO A 291 1.40 -5.43 -24.78
C PRO A 291 0.83 -4.54 -25.90
N SER A 292 -0.21 -3.76 -25.62
CA SER A 292 -0.86 -2.82 -26.54
C SER A 292 -0.32 -1.39 -26.46
N HIS A 293 0.55 -1.08 -25.50
CA HIS A 293 1.06 0.28 -25.22
C HIS A 293 -0.07 1.31 -25.08
N ASP A 294 -1.08 0.97 -24.29
CA ASP A 294 -2.23 1.83 -24.06
C ASP A 294 -1.81 3.21 -23.52
N VAL A 295 -2.49 4.27 -23.97
CA VAL A 295 -2.26 5.64 -23.52
C VAL A 295 -3.40 6.08 -22.61
N VAL A 296 -3.05 6.46 -21.38
CA VAL A 296 -3.97 6.97 -20.36
C VAL A 296 -3.78 8.48 -20.24
N ASP A 297 -4.87 9.23 -20.36
CA ASP A 297 -4.83 10.67 -20.12
C ASP A 297 -4.87 10.95 -18.60
N LEU A 298 -3.94 11.78 -18.13
CA LEU A 298 -3.83 12.18 -16.72
C LEU A 298 -4.91 13.21 -16.32
N ILE A 299 -5.40 13.96 -17.31
CA ILE A 299 -6.53 14.89 -17.21
C ILE A 299 -7.44 14.68 -18.43
N PRO A 300 -8.70 15.16 -18.44
CA PRO A 300 -9.57 15.02 -19.61
C PRO A 300 -8.91 15.56 -20.90
N ASN A 301 -8.81 14.73 -21.94
CA ASN A 301 -8.12 15.03 -23.20
C ASN A 301 -6.63 15.38 -23.06
N GLY A 302 -5.96 14.86 -22.02
CA GLY A 302 -4.61 15.24 -21.64
C GLY A 302 -3.53 15.05 -22.72
N ARG A 303 -3.65 14.03 -23.58
CA ARG A 303 -2.76 13.82 -24.75
C ARG A 303 -2.76 14.95 -25.77
N HIS A 304 -3.72 15.87 -25.69
CA HIS A 304 -3.85 17.03 -26.57
C HIS A 304 -3.49 18.34 -25.86
N ILE A 305 -3.04 18.27 -24.62
CA ILE A 305 -2.68 19.42 -23.79
C ILE A 305 -1.17 19.34 -23.54
N PRO A 306 -0.36 20.21 -24.16
CA PRO A 306 1.08 20.22 -23.95
C PRO A 306 1.42 20.71 -22.54
N VAL A 307 2.49 20.15 -21.97
CA VAL A 307 3.08 20.66 -20.73
C VAL A 307 3.91 21.90 -21.05
N THR A 308 3.61 23.00 -20.36
CA THR A 308 4.26 24.30 -20.45
C THR A 308 4.76 24.72 -19.07
N LEU A 309 5.59 25.76 -18.99
CA LEU A 309 6.10 26.24 -17.69
C LEU A 309 4.98 26.62 -16.71
N ASP A 310 3.87 27.13 -17.24
CA ASP A 310 2.72 27.57 -16.44
C ASP A 310 1.94 26.39 -15.84
N ASN A 311 1.84 25.25 -16.55
CA ASN A 311 1.04 24.09 -16.12
C ASN A 311 1.88 22.90 -15.61
N ARG A 312 3.22 22.99 -15.62
CA ARG A 312 4.12 21.89 -15.23
C ARG A 312 3.86 21.33 -13.82
N HIS A 313 3.47 22.20 -12.88
CA HIS A 313 3.20 21.78 -11.50
C HIS A 313 1.95 20.89 -11.45
N GLU A 314 0.91 21.23 -12.22
CA GLU A 314 -0.27 20.38 -12.36
C GLU A 314 0.09 19.03 -13.01
N TYR A 315 0.92 19.03 -14.05
CA TYR A 315 1.40 17.78 -14.66
C TYR A 315 2.11 16.89 -13.65
N ILE A 316 3.03 17.45 -12.86
CA ILE A 316 3.75 16.73 -11.81
C ILE A 316 2.78 16.16 -10.77
N GLU A 317 1.82 16.96 -10.29
CA GLU A 317 0.81 16.51 -9.32
C GLU A 317 -0.02 15.34 -9.84
N LYS A 318 -0.46 15.41 -11.11
CA LYS A 318 -1.21 14.34 -11.75
C LYS A 318 -0.37 13.09 -11.97
N MET A 319 0.89 13.25 -12.36
CA MET A 319 1.81 12.12 -12.50
C MET A 319 2.07 11.42 -11.16
N VAL A 320 2.31 12.19 -10.09
CA VAL A 320 2.51 11.66 -8.73
C VAL A 320 1.27 10.87 -8.27
N SER A 321 0.08 11.46 -8.44
CA SER A 321 -1.19 10.81 -8.10
C SER A 321 -1.37 9.49 -8.85
N TYR A 322 -1.10 9.52 -10.16
CA TYR A 322 -1.18 8.35 -11.02
C TYR A 322 -0.20 7.24 -10.62
N LEU A 323 1.07 7.59 -10.36
CA LEU A 323 2.12 6.64 -10.03
C LEU A 323 1.93 5.99 -8.66
N LEU A 324 1.55 6.78 -7.65
CA LEU A 324 1.41 6.34 -6.26
C LEU A 324 0.10 5.62 -5.98
N PHE A 325 -1.00 5.96 -6.68
CA PHE A 325 -2.32 5.44 -6.32
C PHE A 325 -3.27 5.16 -7.49
N ASP A 326 -3.52 6.10 -8.40
CA ASP A 326 -4.70 6.00 -9.29
C ASP A 326 -4.67 4.74 -10.16
N ARG A 327 -3.49 4.36 -10.66
CA ARG A 327 -3.29 3.17 -11.50
C ARG A 327 -3.46 1.82 -10.76
N ILE A 328 -3.56 1.83 -9.43
CA ILE A 328 -3.74 0.64 -8.59
C ILE A 328 -4.98 0.73 -7.69
N GLN A 329 -5.80 1.76 -7.87
CA GLN A 329 -6.89 2.09 -6.96
C GLN A 329 -7.89 0.94 -6.72
N PRO A 330 -8.34 0.18 -7.75
CA PRO A 330 -9.20 -0.98 -7.54
C PRO A 330 -8.53 -2.09 -6.73
N GLN A 331 -7.26 -2.37 -7.02
CA GLN A 331 -6.45 -3.42 -6.39
C GLN A 331 -6.21 -3.10 -4.91
N VAL A 332 -5.83 -1.86 -4.59
CA VAL A 332 -5.64 -1.40 -3.21
C VAL A 332 -6.94 -1.43 -2.45
N SER A 333 -8.05 -0.97 -3.05
CA SER A 333 -9.36 -1.00 -2.38
C SER A 333 -9.77 -2.43 -2.03
N ALA A 334 -9.54 -3.38 -2.93
CA ALA A 334 -9.77 -4.80 -2.66
C ALA A 334 -8.85 -5.35 -1.56
N LEU A 335 -7.55 -4.99 -1.59
CA LEU A 335 -6.57 -5.39 -0.59
C LEU A 335 -6.92 -4.87 0.81
N VAL A 336 -7.27 -3.59 0.95
CA VAL A 336 -7.64 -2.96 2.23
C VAL A 336 -8.95 -3.52 2.78
N ARG A 337 -9.88 -3.89 1.90
CA ARG A 337 -11.15 -4.52 2.30
C ARG A 337 -10.95 -5.91 2.93
N GLY A 338 -9.90 -6.63 2.52
CA GLY A 338 -9.65 -8.02 2.91
C GLY A 338 -9.08 -8.12 4.32
#